data_AF-A0A811SQT1-F1
#
_entry.id   AF-A0A811SQT1-F1
#
_cell.length_a   1.000
_cell.length_b   1.000
_cell.length_c   1.000
_cell.angle_alpha   90.00
_cell.angle_beta   90.00
_cell.angle_gamma   90.00
#
_symmetry.space_group_name_H-M   'P 1'
#
loop_
_entity.id
_entity.type
_entity.pdbx_description
1 polymer ?
#
loop_
_entity_poly.entity_id
_entity_poly.type
_entity_poly.pdbx_seq_one_letter_code
_entity_poly.pdbx_strand_id
1 'polypeptide(L)'
;MGAKSNRMNKNLCDECKQITQEHVRIKLLHGTLPSCPRNGCTSKLTVEGSKVFLSPQLLEIMAQRISEEQIPPTQKIYCPYPKCSALMSLSELMKPMQGTCSKYTVADVVTLRKCVKCRGSFCFRCKVPWHDRMTCNDYKRRYPHGRPEDAKLLNLAQQRLWRCGYEFCYTCGCEWKEKKATCTCPLWRECNIIRYDNEDDDEEEDEDYYDEEDAYYGRGPLVHLPFHRRAVH
;
A
#
# COMPACT_ATOMS: atom_id res chain seq x y z
N MET A 1 -21.45 -16.40 -43.04
CA MET A 1 -20.54 -17.54 -42.78
C MET A 1 -19.23 -17.27 -43.51
N GLY A 2 -18.08 -17.46 -42.84
CA GLY A 2 -16.73 -17.20 -43.37
C GLY A 2 -16.19 -15.82 -42.91
N ALA A 3 -15.02 -15.67 -42.28
CA ALA A 3 -13.91 -16.59 -42.06
C ALA A 3 -13.35 -16.43 -40.62
N LYS A 4 -13.05 -17.56 -39.99
CA LYS A 4 -12.23 -17.65 -38.78
C LYS A 4 -10.78 -17.41 -39.20
N SER A 5 -10.13 -16.37 -38.68
CA SER A 5 -8.66 -16.30 -38.67
C SER A 5 -8.17 -16.59 -37.26
N ASN A 6 -7.69 -17.83 -37.10
CA ASN A 6 -7.04 -18.35 -35.91
C ASN A 6 -5.55 -18.51 -36.24
N ARG A 7 -4.68 -17.78 -35.52
CA ARG A 7 -3.24 -18.06 -35.22
C ARG A 7 -2.45 -16.76 -35.10
N MET A 8 -2.22 -16.28 -33.89
CA MET A 8 -1.03 -15.45 -33.59
C MET A 8 -0.05 -16.36 -32.85
N ASN A 9 0.74 -17.10 -33.64
CA ASN A 9 1.86 -17.87 -33.14
C ASN A 9 2.97 -16.90 -32.72
N LYS A 10 3.63 -17.27 -31.61
CA LYS A 10 4.53 -16.47 -30.78
C LYS A 10 5.88 -16.17 -31.48
N ASN A 11 5.92 -15.20 -32.39
CA ASN A 11 7.19 -14.76 -32.95
C ASN A 11 7.57 -13.39 -32.38
N LEU A 12 8.61 -13.39 -31.57
CA LEU A 12 9.29 -12.21 -31.05
C LEU A 12 9.81 -11.36 -32.24
N CYS A 13 9.55 -10.04 -32.28
CA CYS A 13 10.10 -9.19 -33.36
C CYS A 13 11.63 -9.06 -33.26
N ASP A 14 12.28 -8.58 -34.32
CA ASP A 14 13.75 -8.54 -34.37
C ASP A 14 14.37 -7.64 -33.29
N GLU A 15 13.75 -6.50 -32.96
CA GLU A 15 14.18 -5.64 -31.86
C GLU A 15 13.91 -6.27 -30.50
N CYS A 16 12.87 -7.10 -30.37
CA CYS A 16 12.66 -7.87 -29.15
C CYS A 16 13.73 -8.97 -28.98
N LYS A 17 14.19 -9.59 -30.08
CA LYS A 17 15.30 -10.54 -30.05
C LYS A 17 16.61 -9.87 -29.63
N GLN A 18 16.75 -8.58 -29.92
CA GLN A 18 17.92 -7.77 -29.59
C GLN A 18 17.81 -7.01 -28.26
N ILE A 19 16.77 -7.22 -27.45
CA ILE A 19 16.72 -6.61 -26.12
C ILE A 19 17.95 -7.07 -25.34
N THR A 20 18.78 -6.12 -24.94
CA THR A 20 20.02 -6.43 -24.24
C THR A 20 19.72 -6.96 -22.84
N GLN A 21 20.57 -7.87 -22.34
CA GLN A 21 20.53 -8.35 -20.96
C GLN A 21 20.49 -7.17 -19.97
N GLU A 22 21.25 -6.11 -20.26
CA GLU A 22 21.29 -4.90 -19.45
C GLU A 22 19.97 -4.13 -19.44
N HIS A 23 19.28 -4.01 -20.59
CA HIS A 23 17.94 -3.42 -20.63
C HIS A 23 16.96 -4.21 -19.77
N VAL A 24 16.97 -5.55 -19.88
CA VAL A 24 16.11 -6.40 -19.06
C VAL A 24 16.45 -6.23 -17.58
N ARG A 25 17.73 -6.25 -17.22
CA ARG A 25 18.21 -6.09 -15.84
C ARG A 25 17.71 -4.78 -15.24
N ILE A 26 17.93 -3.65 -15.92
CA ILE A 26 17.52 -2.33 -15.43
C ILE A 26 16.00 -2.28 -15.24
N LYS A 27 15.22 -2.73 -16.23
CA LYS A 27 13.75 -2.71 -16.15
C LYS A 27 13.23 -3.53 -14.97
N LEU A 28 13.74 -4.75 -14.79
CA LEU A 28 13.35 -5.65 -13.72
C LEU A 28 13.69 -5.08 -12.32
N LEU A 29 14.90 -4.51 -12.17
CA LEU A 29 15.34 -3.90 -10.92
C LEU A 29 14.54 -2.63 -10.59
N HIS A 30 14.12 -1.87 -11.60
CA HIS A 30 13.23 -0.71 -11.42
C HIS A 30 11.76 -1.09 -11.23
N GLY A 31 11.44 -2.39 -11.17
CA GLY A 31 10.08 -2.86 -10.88
C GLY A 31 9.14 -2.90 -12.09
N THR A 32 9.68 -2.90 -13.30
CA THR A 32 8.89 -2.94 -14.54
C THR A 32 9.26 -4.15 -15.38
N LEU A 33 8.30 -4.68 -16.16
CA LEU A 33 8.61 -5.71 -17.14
C LEU A 33 9.31 -5.08 -18.36
N PRO A 34 10.30 -5.78 -18.96
CA PRO A 34 10.93 -5.31 -20.19
C PRO A 34 9.89 -5.30 -21.32
N SER A 35 9.72 -4.14 -21.95
CA SER A 35 8.91 -3.95 -23.14
C SER A 35 9.79 -3.90 -24.38
N CYS A 36 9.23 -4.24 -25.54
CA CYS A 36 9.90 -3.97 -26.80
C CYS A 36 10.24 -2.47 -26.92
N PRO A 37 11.45 -2.09 -27.36
CA PRO A 37 11.76 -0.72 -27.70
C PRO A 37 11.00 -0.20 -28.94
N ARG A 38 10.53 -1.10 -29.82
CA ARG A 38 9.77 -0.72 -31.02
C ARG A 38 8.38 -0.22 -30.63
N ASN A 39 8.05 0.99 -31.07
CA ASN A 39 6.73 1.60 -30.88
C ASN A 39 5.62 0.68 -31.39
N GLY A 40 4.59 0.48 -30.56
CA GLY A 40 3.42 -0.35 -30.90
C GLY A 40 3.64 -1.86 -30.86
N CYS A 41 4.84 -2.34 -30.51
CA CYS A 41 5.06 -3.77 -30.34
C CYS A 41 4.48 -4.26 -29.00
N THR A 42 3.59 -5.24 -29.06
CA THR A 42 2.92 -5.85 -27.90
C THR A 42 3.54 -7.18 -27.49
N SER A 43 4.67 -7.56 -28.08
CA SER A 43 5.37 -8.80 -27.77
C SER A 43 5.85 -8.80 -26.32
N LYS A 44 5.49 -9.83 -25.56
CA LYS A 44 5.94 -10.03 -24.18
C LYS A 44 7.11 -10.99 -24.12
N LEU A 45 8.17 -10.60 -23.43
CA LEU A 45 9.28 -11.47 -23.09
C LEU A 45 8.81 -12.51 -22.05
N THR A 46 9.16 -13.77 -22.24
CA THR A 46 8.76 -14.87 -21.33
C THR A 46 9.94 -15.35 -20.51
N VAL A 47 9.69 -15.88 -19.30
CA VAL A 47 10.74 -16.46 -18.44
C VAL A 47 11.55 -17.51 -19.20
N GLU A 48 10.87 -18.40 -19.93
CA GLU A 48 11.52 -19.47 -20.69
C GLU A 48 12.44 -18.93 -21.79
N GLY A 49 11.96 -17.96 -22.57
CA GLY A 49 12.75 -17.33 -23.64
C GLY A 49 13.94 -16.53 -23.13
N SER A 50 13.94 -16.14 -21.85
CA SER A 50 15.02 -15.36 -21.23
C SER A 50 16.07 -16.21 -20.51
N LYS A 51 15.84 -17.51 -20.32
CA LYS A 51 16.79 -18.40 -19.63
C LYS A 51 18.17 -18.45 -20.29
N VAL A 52 18.21 -18.23 -21.59
CA VAL A 52 19.45 -18.29 -22.38
C VAL A 52 20.42 -17.14 -22.09
N PHE A 53 19.95 -16.04 -21.47
CA PHE A 53 20.78 -14.85 -21.22
C PHE A 53 20.59 -14.20 -19.83
N LEU A 54 19.58 -14.61 -19.04
CA LEU A 54 19.38 -14.09 -17.68
C LEU A 54 19.96 -15.03 -16.61
N SER A 55 20.46 -14.43 -15.53
CA SER A 55 20.85 -15.18 -14.33
C SER A 55 19.61 -15.75 -13.62
N PRO A 56 19.75 -16.82 -12.80
CA PRO A 56 18.66 -17.37 -12.01
C PRO A 56 17.92 -16.32 -11.15
N GLN A 57 18.66 -15.39 -10.55
CA GLN A 57 18.09 -14.30 -9.75
C GLN A 57 17.22 -13.35 -10.59
N LEU A 58 17.65 -13.00 -11.80
CA LEU A 58 16.86 -12.13 -12.69
C LEU A 58 15.63 -12.85 -13.24
N LEU A 59 15.72 -14.16 -13.48
CA LEU A 59 14.56 -14.98 -13.86
C LEU A 59 13.52 -15.05 -12.74
N GLU A 60 13.96 -15.17 -11.48
CA GLU A 60 13.07 -15.13 -10.31
C GLU A 60 12.37 -13.78 -10.19
N ILE A 61 13.11 -12.68 -10.34
CA ILE A 61 12.53 -11.32 -10.35
C ILE A 61 11.54 -11.19 -11.51
N MET A 62 11.89 -11.65 -12.72
CA MET A 62 11.01 -11.59 -13.88
C MET A 62 9.71 -12.38 -13.67
N ALA A 63 9.81 -13.60 -13.14
CA ALA A 63 8.65 -14.42 -12.80
C ALA A 63 7.76 -13.73 -11.77
N GLN A 64 8.37 -13.13 -10.75
CA GLN A 64 7.67 -12.31 -9.75
C GLN A 64 6.94 -11.14 -10.42
N ARG A 65 7.60 -10.34 -11.26
CA ARG A 65 6.97 -9.19 -11.97
C ARG A 65 5.82 -9.63 -12.88
N ILE A 66 5.97 -10.75 -13.59
CA ILE A 66 4.89 -11.32 -14.41
C ILE A 66 3.70 -11.67 -13.53
N SER A 67 3.92 -12.33 -12.41
CA SER A 67 2.85 -12.66 -11.45
C SER A 67 2.16 -11.40 -10.90
N GLU A 68 2.94 -10.38 -10.54
CA GLU A 68 2.43 -9.09 -10.02
C GLU A 68 1.62 -8.30 -11.07
N GLU A 69 1.96 -8.41 -12.36
CA GLU A 69 1.20 -7.80 -13.47
C GLU A 69 -0.19 -8.44 -13.64
N GLN A 70 -0.33 -9.74 -13.35
CA GLN A 70 -1.62 -10.44 -13.47
C GLN A 70 -2.62 -10.09 -12.37
N ILE A 71 -2.17 -9.50 -11.26
CA ILE A 71 -3.07 -9.11 -10.17
C ILE A 71 -3.79 -7.82 -10.57
N PRO A 72 -5.14 -7.82 -10.67
CA PRO A 72 -5.88 -6.59 -10.95
C PRO A 72 -5.58 -5.51 -9.90
N PRO A 73 -5.49 -4.21 -10.27
CA PRO A 73 -5.17 -3.14 -9.33
C PRO A 73 -6.03 -3.15 -8.05
N THR A 74 -7.32 -3.46 -8.17
CA THR A 74 -8.28 -3.54 -7.05
C THR A 74 -8.03 -4.72 -6.11
N GLN A 75 -7.24 -5.72 -6.53
CA GLN A 75 -6.91 -6.91 -5.76
C GLN A 75 -5.48 -6.89 -5.21
N LYS A 76 -4.68 -5.86 -5.52
CA LYS A 76 -3.30 -5.71 -5.04
C LYS A 76 -3.27 -5.34 -3.57
N ILE A 77 -2.60 -6.16 -2.76
CA ILE A 77 -2.41 -5.91 -1.32
C ILE A 77 -0.93 -6.03 -0.99
N TYR A 78 -0.33 -4.94 -0.54
CA TYR A 78 1.07 -4.92 -0.11
C TYR A 78 1.19 -5.25 1.38
N CYS A 79 2.25 -5.99 1.72
CA CYS A 79 2.65 -6.21 3.10
C CYS A 79 3.02 -4.88 3.76
N PRO A 80 2.43 -4.53 4.92
CA PRO A 80 2.68 -3.24 5.55
C PRO A 80 3.98 -3.18 6.36
N TYR A 81 4.77 -4.25 6.38
CA TYR A 81 6.08 -4.26 7.01
C TYR A 81 7.13 -3.78 6.00
N PRO A 82 7.82 -2.63 6.22
CA PRO A 82 8.70 -2.02 5.21
C PRO A 82 9.80 -2.94 4.68
N LYS A 83 10.41 -3.73 5.57
CA LYS A 83 11.45 -4.71 5.22
C LYS A 83 10.93 -5.87 4.35
N CYS A 84 9.62 -6.07 4.29
CA CYS A 84 9.01 -7.14 3.51
C CYS A 84 8.39 -6.62 2.21
N SER A 85 7.44 -5.68 2.32
CA SER A 85 6.73 -5.01 1.21
C SER A 85 6.22 -5.93 0.07
N ALA A 86 6.06 -7.24 0.35
CA ALA A 86 5.63 -8.22 -0.64
C ALA A 86 4.22 -7.90 -1.16
N LEU A 87 4.01 -8.04 -2.48
CA LEU A 87 2.70 -7.94 -3.10
C LEU A 87 1.98 -9.29 -3.04
N MET A 88 0.69 -9.25 -2.69
CA MET A 88 -0.20 -10.40 -2.61
C MET A 88 -1.53 -10.06 -3.26
N SER A 89 -2.29 -11.08 -3.64
CA SER A 89 -3.65 -10.89 -4.13
C SER A 89 -4.68 -11.01 -2.99
N LEU A 90 -5.80 -10.32 -3.14
CA LEU A 90 -6.94 -10.41 -2.22
C LEU A 90 -7.44 -11.86 -2.08
N SER A 91 -7.52 -12.59 -3.19
CA SER A 91 -7.94 -14.00 -3.21
C SER A 91 -6.98 -14.93 -2.44
N GLU A 92 -5.67 -14.68 -2.50
CA GLU A 92 -4.67 -15.43 -1.74
C GLU A 92 -4.83 -15.25 -0.23
N LEU A 93 -5.26 -14.06 0.21
CA LEU A 93 -5.48 -13.73 1.61
C LEU A 93 -6.85 -14.19 2.14
N MET A 94 -7.87 -14.34 1.29
CA MET A 94 -9.21 -14.76 1.72
C MET A 94 -9.36 -16.27 1.96
N LYS A 95 -8.31 -17.05 1.72
CA LYS A 95 -8.31 -18.47 2.07
C LYS A 95 -8.55 -18.62 3.58
N PRO A 96 -9.46 -19.53 4.02
CA PRO A 96 -9.76 -19.71 5.43
C PRO A 96 -8.48 -19.88 6.23
N MET A 97 -8.30 -19.08 7.28
CA MET A 97 -7.14 -19.17 8.15
C MET A 97 -7.21 -20.53 8.86
N GLN A 98 -6.37 -21.47 8.42
CA GLN A 98 -6.25 -22.78 9.06
C GLN A 98 -5.66 -22.56 10.46
N GLY A 99 -6.51 -22.71 11.48
CA GLY A 99 -6.16 -22.53 12.89
C GLY A 99 -6.77 -21.25 13.48
N THR A 100 -7.94 -21.39 14.09
CA THR A 100 -8.47 -20.40 15.03
C THR A 100 -7.58 -20.41 16.28
N CYS A 101 -6.79 -19.35 16.46
CA CYS A 101 -6.09 -19.15 17.72
C CYS A 101 -7.10 -18.54 18.69
N SER A 102 -7.31 -19.18 19.85
CA SER A 102 -8.29 -18.80 20.89
C SER A 102 -8.17 -17.35 21.42
N LYS A 103 -7.16 -16.59 20.97
CA LYS A 103 -6.85 -15.22 21.37
C LYS A 103 -7.54 -14.13 20.54
N TYR A 104 -8.23 -14.48 19.45
CA TYR A 104 -8.82 -13.49 18.54
C TYR A 104 -10.35 -13.50 18.62
N THR A 105 -10.94 -12.30 18.59
CA THR A 105 -12.38 -12.12 18.50
C THR A 105 -12.89 -12.43 17.09
N VAL A 106 -14.20 -12.60 16.94
CA VAL A 106 -14.83 -12.79 15.62
C VAL A 106 -14.54 -11.59 14.70
N ALA A 107 -14.53 -10.37 15.25
CA ALA A 107 -14.20 -9.15 14.51
C ALA A 107 -12.75 -9.15 13.99
N ASP A 108 -11.83 -9.75 14.76
CA ASP A 108 -10.43 -9.87 14.36
C ASP A 108 -10.28 -10.81 13.17
N VAL A 109 -10.93 -11.98 13.19
CA VAL A 109 -10.88 -12.97 12.10
C VAL A 109 -11.33 -12.36 10.76
N VAL A 110 -12.28 -11.42 10.79
CA VAL A 110 -12.75 -10.73 9.59
C VAL A 110 -11.62 -9.95 8.94
N THR A 111 -10.81 -9.21 9.72
CA THR A 111 -9.86 -8.20 9.21
C THR A 111 -8.38 -8.58 9.29
N LEU A 112 -8.04 -9.57 10.12
CA LEU A 112 -6.69 -10.07 10.32
C LEU A 112 -6.27 -10.94 9.14
N ARG A 113 -5.14 -10.61 8.52
CA ARG A 113 -4.47 -11.44 7.52
C ARG A 113 -3.00 -11.60 7.86
N LYS A 114 -2.36 -12.61 7.28
CA LYS A 114 -0.91 -12.82 7.41
C LYS A 114 -0.24 -12.70 6.06
N CYS A 115 0.91 -12.03 6.02
CA CYS A 115 1.70 -11.95 4.81
C CYS A 115 2.21 -13.34 4.42
N VAL A 116 2.11 -13.71 3.14
CA VAL A 116 2.57 -15.02 2.64
C VAL A 116 4.10 -15.19 2.72
N LYS A 117 4.84 -14.07 2.61
CA LYS A 117 6.31 -14.03 2.68
C LYS A 117 6.83 -14.00 4.11
N CYS A 118 6.51 -12.96 4.89
CA CYS A 118 7.09 -12.77 6.23
C CYS A 118 6.22 -13.30 7.38
N ARG A 119 5.01 -13.80 7.10
CA ARG A 119 4.02 -14.25 8.11
C ARG A 119 3.57 -13.18 9.12
N GLY A 120 3.99 -11.93 8.93
CA GLY A 120 3.55 -10.80 9.73
C GLY A 120 2.04 -10.61 9.64
N SER A 121 1.40 -10.43 10.79
CA SER A 121 -0.03 -10.19 10.92
C SER A 121 -0.37 -8.73 10.61
N PHE A 122 -1.43 -8.49 9.86
CA PHE A 122 -1.84 -7.14 9.50
C PHE A 122 -3.35 -7.02 9.34
N CYS A 123 -3.85 -5.80 9.46
CA CYS A 123 -5.24 -5.49 9.17
C CYS A 123 -5.39 -5.22 7.67
N PHE A 124 -6.11 -6.07 6.94
CA PHE A 124 -6.27 -5.89 5.49
C PHE A 124 -7.11 -4.65 5.13
N ARG A 125 -8.01 -4.23 6.03
CA ARG A 125 -8.85 -3.03 5.84
C ARG A 125 -8.03 -1.74 5.99
N CYS A 126 -7.23 -1.65 7.04
CA CYS A 126 -6.41 -0.47 7.31
C CYS A 126 -5.07 -0.48 6.57
N LYS A 127 -4.60 -1.64 6.08
CA LYS A 127 -3.31 -1.84 5.40
C LYS A 127 -2.10 -1.43 6.28
N VAL A 128 -2.19 -1.71 7.58
CA VAL A 128 -1.16 -1.43 8.60
C VAL A 128 -0.84 -2.70 9.40
N PRO A 129 0.30 -2.77 10.11
CA PRO A 129 0.57 -3.85 11.05
C PRO A 129 -0.61 -4.08 12.00
N TRP A 130 -0.77 -5.31 12.48
CA TRP A 130 -1.93 -5.68 13.29
C TRP A 130 -2.08 -4.79 14.54
N HIS A 131 -3.28 -4.23 14.74
CA HIS A 131 -3.61 -3.34 15.85
C HIS A 131 -4.56 -4.05 16.83
N ASP A 132 -3.98 -4.94 17.65
CA ASP A 132 -4.73 -5.73 18.62
C ASP A 132 -5.54 -4.86 19.59
N ARG A 133 -6.74 -5.32 19.98
CA ARG A 133 -7.65 -4.62 20.93
C ARG A 133 -8.08 -3.21 20.51
N MET A 134 -7.93 -2.86 19.23
CA MET A 134 -8.38 -1.59 18.68
C MET A 134 -9.23 -1.85 17.45
N THR A 135 -10.34 -1.13 17.31
CA THR A 135 -11.08 -1.15 16.05
C THR A 135 -10.29 -0.42 14.97
N CYS A 136 -10.63 -0.67 13.71
CA CYS A 136 -10.07 0.08 12.58
C CYS A 136 -10.30 1.59 12.72
N ASN A 137 -11.44 1.99 13.31
CA ASN A 137 -11.79 3.40 13.49
C ASN A 137 -10.94 4.04 14.59
N ASP A 138 -10.75 3.35 15.73
CA ASP A 138 -9.91 3.84 16.83
C ASP A 138 -8.45 3.99 16.39
N TYR A 139 -7.96 3.02 15.59
CA TYR A 139 -6.62 3.09 15.02
C TYR A 139 -6.45 4.34 14.14
N LYS A 140 -7.40 4.59 13.23
CA LYS A 140 -7.35 5.76 12.33
C LYS A 140 -7.41 7.08 13.08
N ARG A 141 -8.24 7.19 14.12
CA ARG A 141 -8.33 8.40 14.95
C ARG A 141 -7.01 8.70 15.65
N ARG A 142 -6.34 7.67 16.19
CA ARG A 142 -5.06 7.83 16.89
C ARG A 142 -3.88 8.03 15.93
N TYR A 143 -3.93 7.43 14.75
CA TYR A 143 -2.88 7.48 13.74
C TYR A 143 -3.45 7.90 12.38
N PRO A 144 -3.82 9.19 12.23
CA PRO A 144 -4.49 9.69 11.02
C PRO A 144 -3.63 9.50 9.75
N HIS A 145 -2.31 9.48 9.90
CA HIS A 145 -1.37 9.26 8.79
C HIS A 145 -0.97 7.79 8.61
N GLY A 146 -1.52 6.85 9.37
CA GLY A 146 -1.24 5.41 9.26
C GLY A 146 0.13 5.01 9.81
N ARG A 147 1.22 5.55 9.25
CA ARG A 147 2.61 5.41 9.74
C ARG A 147 3.22 6.77 10.12
N PRO A 148 4.10 6.83 11.11
CA PRO A 148 4.82 8.06 11.46
C PRO A 148 5.65 8.64 10.30
N GLU A 149 6.21 7.80 9.43
CA GLU A 149 6.98 8.25 8.27
C GLU A 149 6.11 8.92 7.21
N ASP A 150 4.85 8.50 7.08
CA ASP A 150 3.91 9.07 6.10
C ASP A 150 3.56 10.52 6.47
N ALA A 151 3.44 10.83 7.77
CA ALA A 151 3.28 12.20 8.25
C ALA A 151 4.48 13.09 7.85
N LYS A 152 5.71 12.56 7.94
CA LYS A 152 6.92 13.30 7.51
C LYS A 152 6.92 13.52 6.00
N LEU A 153 6.51 12.51 5.21
CA LEU A 153 6.41 12.64 3.76
C LEU A 153 5.35 13.65 3.34
N LEU A 154 4.19 13.68 4.00
CA LEU A 154 3.14 14.67 3.77
C LEU A 154 3.63 16.09 4.10
N ASN A 155 4.27 16.28 5.26
CA ASN A 155 4.88 17.55 5.63
C ASN A 155 5.95 17.99 4.62
N LEU A 156 6.82 17.08 4.17
CA LEU A 156 7.83 17.38 3.15
C LEU A 156 7.19 17.74 1.80
N ALA A 157 6.13 17.04 1.40
CA ALA A 157 5.41 17.32 0.16
C ALA A 157 4.76 18.71 0.21
N GLN A 158 4.18 19.09 1.35
CA GLN A 158 3.61 20.42 1.58
C GLN A 158 4.70 21.50 1.56
N GLN A 159 5.79 21.31 2.32
CA GLN A 159 6.92 22.25 2.37
C GLN A 159 7.59 22.45 1.01
N ARG A 160 7.71 21.38 0.22
CA ARG A 160 8.35 21.41 -1.10
C ARG A 160 7.38 21.63 -2.26
N LEU A 161 6.10 21.91 -1.96
CA LEU A 161 5.04 22.12 -2.94
C LEU A 161 5.02 21.02 -4.02
N TRP A 162 5.23 19.77 -3.62
CA TRP A 162 5.20 18.63 -4.51
C TRP A 162 3.79 18.46 -5.09
N ARG A 163 3.60 18.95 -6.31
CA ARG A 163 2.41 18.67 -7.10
C ARG A 163 2.77 17.67 -8.19
N CYS A 164 2.40 16.40 -8.00
CA CYS A 164 2.29 15.51 -9.15
C CYS A 164 1.01 15.94 -9.90
N GLY A 165 1.15 16.71 -10.97
CA GLY A 165 0.02 17.09 -11.85
C GLY A 165 -0.51 15.92 -12.68
N TYR A 166 -0.33 14.69 -12.20
CA TYR A 166 -0.70 13.46 -12.88
C TYR A 166 -2.05 12.99 -12.37
N GLU A 167 -3.06 13.09 -13.24
CA GLU A 167 -4.41 12.63 -12.98
C GLU A 167 -4.65 11.32 -13.72
N PHE A 168 -5.31 10.35 -13.08
CA PHE A 168 -5.61 9.06 -13.69
C PHE A 168 -6.89 8.46 -13.10
N CYS A 169 -7.48 7.51 -13.82
CA CYS A 169 -8.67 6.81 -13.35
C CYS A 169 -8.31 5.82 -12.24
N TYR A 170 -8.90 5.98 -11.06
CA TYR A 170 -8.69 5.06 -9.94
C TYR A 170 -9.24 3.63 -10.18
N THR A 171 -10.13 3.45 -11.15
CA THR A 171 -10.69 2.13 -11.49
C THR A 171 -9.78 1.34 -12.42
N CYS A 172 -9.25 1.98 -13.48
CA CYS A 172 -8.50 1.28 -14.53
C CYS A 172 -7.05 1.73 -14.70
N GLY A 173 -6.63 2.83 -14.06
CA GLY A 173 -5.30 3.40 -14.16
C GLY A 173 -5.03 4.21 -15.43
N CYS A 174 -6.01 4.42 -16.31
CA CYS A 174 -5.83 5.25 -17.51
C CYS A 174 -5.54 6.71 -17.14
N GLU A 175 -4.53 7.30 -17.76
CA GLU A 175 -4.15 8.70 -17.61
C GLU A 175 -5.27 9.65 -18.07
N TRP A 176 -5.52 10.71 -17.30
CA TRP A 176 -6.40 11.79 -17.72
C TRP A 176 -5.60 12.80 -18.53
N LYS A 177 -6.21 13.33 -19.60
CA LYS A 177 -5.59 14.34 -20.46
C LYS A 177 -6.37 15.63 -20.34
N GLU A 178 -5.69 16.75 -20.07
CA GLU A 178 -6.32 18.07 -19.94
C GLU A 178 -7.50 18.07 -18.95
N LYS A 179 -7.35 17.38 -17.81
CA LYS A 179 -8.40 17.21 -16.79
C LYS A 179 -9.63 16.43 -17.24
N LYS A 180 -9.53 15.65 -18.31
CA LYS A 180 -10.61 14.80 -18.83
C LYS A 180 -10.23 13.33 -18.73
N ALA A 181 -11.15 12.52 -18.21
CA ALA A 181 -11.02 11.08 -18.20
C ALA A 181 -10.91 10.54 -19.65
N THR A 182 -9.89 9.72 -19.91
CA THR A 182 -9.70 9.07 -21.22
C THR A 182 -10.37 7.70 -21.30
N CYS A 183 -11.01 7.27 -20.22
CA CYS A 183 -11.71 5.99 -20.10
C CYS A 183 -13.21 6.20 -19.88
N THR A 184 -14.00 5.17 -20.18
CA THR A 184 -15.45 5.10 -19.90
C THR A 184 -15.79 4.53 -18.53
N CYS A 185 -14.81 4.34 -17.65
CA CYS A 185 -15.08 3.89 -16.29
C CYS A 185 -16.01 4.87 -15.56
N PRO A 186 -16.91 4.39 -14.67
CA PRO A 186 -17.67 5.28 -13.80
C PRO A 186 -16.70 6.21 -13.07
N LEU A 187 -16.95 7.52 -13.18
CA LEU A 187 -16.21 8.50 -12.40
C LEU A 187 -16.48 8.16 -10.93
N TRP A 188 -15.40 7.97 -10.16
CA TRP A 188 -15.52 7.80 -8.72
C TRP A 188 -16.19 9.06 -8.15
N ARG A 189 -17.30 8.91 -7.41
CA ARG A 189 -17.93 10.04 -6.72
C ARG A 189 -16.96 10.58 -5.68
N GLU A 190 -16.88 11.90 -5.59
CA GLU A 190 -15.98 12.66 -4.70
C GLU A 190 -16.12 12.30 -3.21
N CYS A 191 -17.22 11.65 -2.82
CA CYS A 191 -17.49 11.13 -1.47
C CYS A 191 -16.46 10.10 -0.97
N ASN A 192 -15.63 9.54 -1.87
CA ASN A 192 -14.61 8.54 -1.53
C ASN A 192 -13.19 9.12 -1.47
N ILE A 193 -13.02 10.41 -1.77
CA ILE A 193 -11.77 11.12 -1.53
C ILE A 193 -11.79 11.53 -0.06
N ILE A 194 -10.91 10.96 0.75
CA ILE A 194 -10.70 11.42 2.12
C ILE A 194 -10.07 12.82 2.00
N ARG A 195 -10.90 13.86 2.00
CA ARG A 195 -10.43 15.20 2.31
C ARG A 195 -10.13 15.19 3.81
N TYR A 196 -8.86 15.37 4.16
CA TYR A 196 -8.51 15.75 5.52
C TYR A 196 -8.90 17.23 5.64
N ASP A 197 -10.20 17.48 5.77
CA ASP A 197 -10.68 18.77 6.18
C ASP A 197 -10.34 18.86 7.67
N ASN A 198 -9.33 19.68 8.00
CA ASN A 198 -9.12 20.20 9.34
C ASN A 198 -10.30 21.15 9.62
N GLU A 199 -11.45 20.57 9.95
CA GLU A 199 -12.55 21.28 10.57
C GLU A 199 -12.72 20.60 11.93
N ASP A 200 -12.43 21.36 12.99
CA ASP A 200 -12.67 21.14 14.43
C ASP A 200 -11.41 21.44 15.25
N ASP A 201 -11.19 22.72 15.55
CA ASP A 201 -10.76 23.24 16.86
C ASP A 201 -10.52 24.74 16.71
N ASP A 202 -11.54 25.55 17.02
CA ASP A 202 -11.44 26.90 17.58
C ASP A 202 -12.87 27.37 17.95
N GLU A 203 -13.54 26.63 18.82
CA GLU A 203 -14.60 27.16 19.69
C GLU A 203 -14.39 26.54 21.07
N GLU A 204 -13.76 27.27 21.99
CA GLU A 204 -14.10 27.41 23.41
C GLU A 204 -13.14 28.45 24.01
N GLU A 205 -13.53 29.73 23.97
CA GLU A 205 -12.83 30.80 24.69
C GLU A 205 -13.63 31.11 25.97
N ASP A 206 -13.15 30.51 27.06
CA ASP A 206 -13.15 30.93 28.47
C ASP A 206 -14.46 31.44 29.11
N GLU A 207 -15.14 30.54 29.85
CA GLU A 207 -16.04 30.92 30.95
C GLU A 207 -15.24 31.42 32.15
N ASP A 208 -15.54 32.66 32.53
CA ASP A 208 -14.88 33.46 33.55
C ASP A 208 -15.33 33.14 34.98
N TYR A 209 -14.30 32.87 35.79
CA TYR A 209 -14.19 32.57 37.22
C TYR A 209 -14.66 33.72 38.13
N TYR A 210 -15.50 33.45 39.15
CA TYR A 210 -15.39 34.05 40.51
C TYR A 210 -15.97 33.15 41.62
N ASP A 211 -15.22 33.14 42.74
CA ASP A 211 -15.22 32.30 43.96
C ASP A 211 -16.48 32.36 44.86
N GLU A 212 -16.71 31.28 45.65
CA GLU A 212 -16.77 31.36 47.13
C GLU A 212 -16.80 29.98 47.83
N GLU A 213 -15.85 29.80 48.77
CA GLU A 213 -15.90 29.08 50.07
C GLU A 213 -16.62 27.71 50.21
N ASP A 214 -15.89 26.63 50.52
CA ASP A 214 -15.56 26.30 51.93
C ASP A 214 -14.85 24.95 52.13
N ALA A 215 -14.06 24.90 53.20
CA ALA A 215 -13.02 23.92 53.54
C ALA A 215 -13.50 22.64 54.25
N TYR A 216 -12.79 21.50 54.05
CA TYR A 216 -12.48 20.55 55.15
C TYR A 216 -11.33 19.56 54.85
N TYR A 217 -10.53 19.27 55.88
CA TYR A 217 -9.20 18.64 55.92
C TYR A 217 -9.12 17.12 55.62
N GLY A 218 -7.93 16.64 55.20
CA GLY A 218 -7.48 15.26 55.47
C GLY A 218 -6.14 14.82 54.83
N ARG A 219 -5.06 14.79 55.63
CA ARG A 219 -3.70 14.30 55.28
C ARG A 219 -3.63 12.77 55.14
N GLY A 220 -2.75 12.27 54.26
CA GLY A 220 -2.21 10.88 54.29
C GLY A 220 -1.14 10.64 53.21
N PRO A 221 -0.12 9.78 53.41
CA PRO A 221 1.27 10.14 53.12
C PRO A 221 1.91 9.56 51.85
N LEU A 222 3.00 10.26 51.48
CA LEU A 222 4.12 9.90 50.62
C LEU A 222 4.58 8.43 50.75
N VAL A 223 4.79 7.78 49.60
CA VAL A 223 5.83 6.74 49.45
C VAL A 223 6.81 7.16 48.36
N HIS A 224 8.03 7.43 48.82
CA HIS A 224 9.17 7.89 48.05
C HIS A 224 10.04 6.67 47.65
N LEU A 225 10.49 6.67 46.38
CA LEU A 225 11.83 6.23 45.87
C LEU A 225 12.06 4.77 45.41
N PRO A 226 13.16 4.53 44.64
CA PRO A 226 13.50 5.10 43.32
C PRO A 226 14.13 4.02 42.40
N PHE A 227 14.55 4.35 41.18
CA PHE A 227 15.94 4.16 40.70
C PHE A 227 16.05 4.39 39.19
N HIS A 228 16.94 5.33 38.87
CA HIS A 228 17.47 5.66 37.56
C HIS A 228 18.09 4.49 36.79
N ARG A 229 18.06 4.57 35.45
CA ARG A 229 19.30 4.60 34.66
C ARG A 229 19.15 5.35 33.31
N ARG A 230 19.91 6.44 33.23
CA ARG A 230 20.64 6.98 32.05
C ARG A 230 21.21 5.86 31.16
N ALA A 231 21.61 6.03 29.90
CA ALA A 231 21.61 7.07 28.87
C ALA A 231 22.19 6.39 27.60
N VAL A 232 22.57 7.19 26.59
CA VAL A 232 23.62 6.89 25.58
C VAL A 232 23.07 6.16 24.32
N HIS A 233 23.31 6.56 23.06
CA HIS A 233 24.18 7.54 22.40
C HIS A 233 23.43 8.11 21.20
#